data_AF-A0A7V5WJY8-F1
#
_entry.id   AF-A0A7V5WJY8-F1
#
_cell.length_a   1.000
_cell.length_b   1.000
_cell.length_c   1.000
_cell.angle_alpha   90.00
_cell.angle_beta   90.00
_cell.angle_gamma   90.00
#
_symmetry.space_group_name_H-M   'P 1'
#
loop_
_entity.id
_entity.type
_entity.pdbx_description
1 polymer ?
#
loop_
_entity_poly.entity_id
_entity_poly.type
_entity_poly.pdbx_seq_one_letter_code
_entity_poly.pdbx_strand_id
1 'polypeptide(L)'
;MDYRKITLAFLLCSLFFFAEAQAQEIPDRERFVKLDGSGQELPADAEQWSMVMDRSTGLIWEVKTTDGSIHDKDKVYDWRGAREDFIAELNAMRFGGFGD
;
A
#
# COMPACT_ATOMS: atom_id res chain seq x y z
N MET A 1 47.54 0.58 -34.02
CA MET A 1 46.44 0.38 -33.04
C MET A 1 45.27 1.23 -33.50
N ASP A 2 44.18 0.60 -33.93
CA ASP A 2 43.04 1.31 -34.52
C ASP A 2 42.11 1.81 -33.42
N TYR A 3 42.37 3.03 -32.95
CA TYR A 3 41.67 3.66 -31.84
C TYR A 3 40.17 3.83 -32.12
N ARG A 4 39.73 3.82 -33.38
CA ARG A 4 38.32 3.96 -33.75
C ARG A 4 37.49 2.76 -33.28
N LYS A 5 38.07 1.55 -33.29
CA LYS A 5 37.43 0.33 -32.79
C LYS A 5 37.38 0.29 -31.25
N ILE A 6 38.38 0.86 -30.60
CA ILE A 6 38.47 0.96 -29.13
C ILE A 6 37.47 2.02 -28.62
N THR A 7 37.41 3.20 -29.24
CA THR A 7 36.47 4.27 -28.86
C THR A 7 35.01 3.86 -29.05
N LEU A 8 34.68 3.12 -30.12
CA LEU A 8 33.31 2.66 -30.37
C LEU A 8 32.87 1.56 -29.38
N ALA A 9 33.79 0.68 -28.97
CA ALA A 9 33.52 -0.34 -27.95
C ALA A 9 33.27 0.26 -26.55
N PHE A 10 33.97 1.35 -26.19
CA PHE A 10 33.74 2.06 -24.94
C PHE A 10 32.40 2.83 -24.91
N LEU A 11 31.99 3.40 -26.05
CA LEU A 11 30.70 4.12 -26.17
C LEU A 11 29.49 3.19 -26.25
N LEU A 12 29.61 2.01 -26.84
CA LEU A 12 28.55 1.01 -26.83
C LEU A 12 28.33 0.39 -25.44
N CYS A 13 29.39 0.20 -24.66
CA CYS A 13 29.31 -0.34 -23.31
C CYS A 13 28.70 0.66 -22.31
N SER A 14 29.03 1.96 -22.46
CA SER A 14 28.47 3.01 -21.60
C SER A 14 26.99 3.30 -21.86
N LEU A 15 26.48 3.08 -23.07
CA LEU A 15 25.05 3.20 -23.37
C LEU A 15 24.26 1.95 -22.97
N PHE A 16 24.89 0.77 -22.95
CA PHE A 16 24.25 -0.47 -22.46
C PHE A 16 24.02 -0.45 -20.95
N PHE A 17 24.92 0.16 -20.18
CA PHE A 17 24.79 0.29 -18.72
C PHE A 17 23.69 1.26 -18.27
N PHE A 18 23.21 2.14 -19.15
CA PHE A 18 22.12 3.09 -18.88
C PHE A 18 20.74 2.61 -19.35
N ALA A 19 20.66 1.45 -20.00
CA ALA A 19 19.43 0.92 -20.62
C ALA A 19 18.74 -0.19 -19.80
N GLU A 20 19.20 -0.46 -18.58
CA GLU A 20 18.46 -1.32 -17.66
C GLU A 20 17.34 -0.49 -17.02
N ALA A 21 16.10 -0.78 -17.44
CA ALA A 21 14.90 -0.28 -16.80
C ALA A 21 14.89 -0.75 -15.34
N GLN A 22 15.35 0.10 -14.42
CA GLN A 22 15.22 -0.17 -13.00
C GLN A 22 13.73 -0.02 -12.65
N ALA A 23 13.10 -1.09 -12.18
CA ALA A 23 11.84 -0.98 -11.49
C ALA A 23 12.07 -0.03 -10.30
N GLN A 24 11.44 1.14 -10.33
CA GLN A 24 11.57 2.13 -9.28
C GLN A 24 10.97 1.54 -8.00
N GLU A 25 11.80 1.03 -7.09
CA GLU A 25 11.34 0.64 -5.75
C GLU A 25 10.80 1.90 -5.05
N ILE A 26 9.60 1.79 -4.48
CA ILE A 26 9.00 2.89 -3.72
C ILE A 26 9.87 3.10 -2.48
N PRO A 27 10.38 4.31 -2.21
CA PRO A 27 11.13 4.59 -1.00
C PRO A 27 10.33 4.17 0.24
N ASP A 28 10.96 3.53 1.23
CA ASP A 28 10.27 2.96 2.40
C ASP A 28 9.35 3.97 3.10
N ARG A 29 9.78 5.24 3.17
CA ARG A 29 9.00 6.36 3.73
C ARG A 29 7.69 6.69 2.99
N GLU A 30 7.53 6.25 1.75
CA GLU A 30 6.38 6.48 0.88
C GLU A 30 5.58 5.18 0.61
N ARG A 31 6.08 4.05 1.12
CA ARG A 31 5.46 2.73 0.94
C ARG A 31 4.14 2.61 1.68
N PHE A 32 4.09 3.03 2.94
CA PHE A 32 2.91 2.93 3.79
C PHE A 32 2.18 4.26 3.86
N VAL A 33 0.91 4.26 3.44
CA VAL A 33 0.08 5.48 3.35
C VAL A 33 -1.14 5.34 4.25
N LYS A 34 -1.39 6.37 5.07
CA LYS A 34 -2.57 6.47 5.92
C LYS A 34 -3.81 6.73 5.07
N LEU A 35 -4.90 6.01 5.33
CA LEU A 35 -6.20 6.26 4.71
C LEU A 35 -7.27 6.54 5.76
N ASP A 36 -8.27 7.33 5.38
CA ASP A 36 -9.49 7.51 6.15
C ASP A 36 -10.47 6.34 6.01
N GLY A 37 -11.60 6.39 6.73
CA GLY A 37 -12.63 5.34 6.69
C GLY A 37 -13.33 5.18 5.34
N SER A 38 -13.15 6.10 4.40
CA SER A 38 -13.65 6.01 3.03
C SER A 38 -12.60 5.48 2.04
N GLY A 39 -11.39 5.18 2.51
CA GLY A 39 -10.27 4.71 1.70
C GLY A 39 -9.50 5.83 0.99
N GLN A 40 -9.68 7.10 1.40
CA GLN A 40 -8.95 8.22 0.81
C GLN A 40 -7.61 8.45 1.50
N GLU A 41 -6.58 8.79 0.73
CA GLU A 41 -5.25 9.07 1.26
C GLU A 41 -5.24 10.30 2.18
N LEU A 42 -4.56 10.16 3.31
CA LEU A 42 -4.37 11.20 4.29
C LEU A 42 -2.92 11.74 4.26
N PRO A 43 -2.72 13.00 4.70
CA PRO A 43 -1.38 13.54 4.93
C PRO A 43 -0.54 12.67 5.87
N ALA A 44 0.79 12.68 5.68
CA ALA A 44 1.71 11.89 6.49
C ALA A 44 1.65 12.27 8.00
N ASP A 45 1.38 13.53 8.28
CA ASP A 45 1.24 14.12 9.62
C ASP A 45 -0.18 14.00 10.21
N ALA A 46 -1.11 13.32 9.53
CA ALA A 46 -2.45 13.07 10.08
C ALA A 46 -2.37 12.34 11.43
N GLU A 47 -3.03 12.88 12.45
CA GLU A 47 -3.04 12.32 13.80
C GLU A 47 -3.95 11.08 13.93
N GLN A 48 -4.90 10.94 13.02
CA GLN A 48 -5.88 9.84 13.01
C GLN A 48 -6.02 9.26 11.60
N TRP A 49 -6.19 7.94 11.51
CA TRP A 49 -6.42 7.21 10.28
C TRP A 49 -7.15 5.89 10.60
N SER A 50 -7.88 5.35 9.64
CA SER A 50 -8.65 4.11 9.80
C SER A 50 -7.99 2.92 9.10
N MET A 51 -7.15 3.17 8.09
CA MET A 51 -6.48 2.11 7.33
C MET A 51 -5.07 2.51 6.93
N VAL A 52 -4.26 1.52 6.54
CA VAL A 52 -2.92 1.71 5.97
C VAL A 52 -2.82 0.94 4.66
N MET A 53 -2.46 1.63 3.58
CA MET A 53 -2.16 1.04 2.28
C MET A 53 -0.66 0.79 2.15
N ASP A 54 -0.28 -0.43 1.80
CA ASP A 54 1.08 -0.74 1.36
C ASP A 54 1.14 -0.64 -0.17
N ARG A 55 1.75 0.43 -0.70
CA ARG A 55 1.85 0.68 -2.15
C ARG A 55 2.65 -0.39 -2.89
N SER A 56 3.53 -1.13 -2.21
CA SER A 56 4.33 -2.18 -2.86
C SER A 56 3.52 -3.44 -3.13
N THR A 57 2.56 -3.77 -2.26
CA THR A 57 1.72 -4.97 -2.38
C THR A 57 0.31 -4.66 -2.88
N GLY A 58 -0.14 -3.41 -2.77
CA GLY A 58 -1.52 -2.99 -3.04
C GLY A 58 -2.51 -3.42 -1.96
N LEU A 59 -2.04 -3.98 -0.83
CA LEU A 59 -2.90 -4.41 0.27
C LEU A 59 -3.24 -3.23 1.18
N ILE A 60 -4.47 -3.27 1.71
CA ILE A 60 -4.97 -2.30 2.68
C ILE A 60 -5.28 -3.04 3.98
N TRP A 61 -4.84 -2.47 5.10
CA TRP A 61 -4.99 -3.02 6.45
C TRP A 61 -5.80 -2.07 7.32
N GLU A 62 -6.77 -2.60 8.08
CA GLU A 62 -7.55 -1.85 9.06
C GLU A 62 -6.73 -1.58 10.33
N VAL A 63 -6.88 -0.38 10.90
CA VAL A 63 -6.37 -0.04 12.24
C VAL A 63 -7.44 -0.34 13.28
N LYS A 64 -7.11 -1.19 14.26
CA LYS A 64 -8.03 -1.52 15.34
C LYS A 64 -8.07 -0.46 16.43
N THR A 65 -9.26 -0.27 17.01
CA THR A 65 -9.52 0.69 18.08
C THR A 65 -9.67 -0.01 19.45
N THR A 66 -9.93 0.78 20.50
CA THR A 66 -10.24 0.32 21.86
C THR A 66 -11.45 1.06 22.44
N ASP A 67 -12.45 1.34 21.59
CA ASP A 67 -13.59 2.22 21.86
C ASP A 67 -14.95 1.50 21.92
N GLY A 68 -14.95 0.18 21.86
CA GLY A 68 -16.14 -0.68 21.85
C GLY A 68 -16.89 -0.75 20.51
N SER A 69 -16.41 -0.03 19.48
CA SER A 69 -16.99 -0.09 18.13
C SER A 69 -16.76 -1.45 17.46
N ILE A 70 -17.28 -1.63 16.24
CA ILE A 70 -17.03 -2.80 15.40
C ILE A 70 -15.54 -3.00 15.06
N HIS A 71 -14.74 -1.92 15.11
CA HIS A 71 -13.29 -1.90 14.86
C HIS A 71 -12.47 -2.21 16.11
N ASP A 72 -13.11 -2.47 17.24
CA ASP A 72 -12.42 -2.71 18.51
C ASP A 72 -11.65 -4.05 18.49
N LYS A 73 -10.40 -4.01 18.95
CA LYS A 73 -9.50 -5.18 19.02
C LYS A 73 -10.01 -6.32 19.92
N ASP A 74 -10.88 -6.01 20.88
CA ASP A 74 -11.42 -6.95 21.87
C ASP A 74 -12.72 -7.61 21.39
N LYS A 75 -13.20 -7.29 20.17
CA LYS A 75 -14.31 -8.02 19.55
C LYS A 75 -13.87 -9.43 19.16
N VAL A 76 -14.67 -10.40 19.58
CA VAL A 76 -14.48 -11.82 19.26
C VAL A 76 -15.70 -12.30 18.51
N TYR A 77 -15.47 -12.90 17.35
CA TYR A 77 -16.51 -13.49 16.51
C TYR A 77 -16.23 -14.96 16.30
N ASP A 78 -17.29 -15.78 16.33
CA ASP A 78 -17.23 -17.08 15.69
C ASP A 78 -17.35 -16.92 14.17
N TRP A 79 -17.29 -18.03 13.42
CA TRP A 79 -17.36 -17.98 11.97
C TRP A 79 -18.67 -17.34 11.46
N ARG A 80 -19.78 -17.56 12.16
CA ARG A 80 -21.08 -17.04 11.75
C ARG A 80 -21.17 -15.54 12.03
N GLY A 81 -20.81 -15.10 13.22
CA GLY A 81 -20.77 -13.69 13.60
C GLY A 81 -19.77 -12.88 12.77
N ALA A 82 -18.65 -13.48 12.36
CA ALA A 82 -17.71 -12.81 11.46
C ALA A 82 -18.37 -12.46 10.11
N ARG A 83 -19.24 -13.34 9.60
CA ARG A 83 -19.99 -13.11 8.36
C ARG A 83 -21.18 -12.20 8.55
N GLU A 84 -22.04 -12.53 9.50
CA GLU A 84 -23.37 -11.93 9.66
C GLU A 84 -23.32 -10.58 10.38
N ASP A 85 -22.32 -10.36 11.25
CA ASP A 85 -22.19 -9.12 12.03
C ASP A 85 -21.01 -8.28 11.51
N PHE A 86 -19.78 -8.79 11.61
CA PHE A 86 -18.58 -7.99 11.31
C PHE A 86 -18.52 -7.57 9.83
N ILE A 87 -18.53 -8.54 8.90
CA ILE A 87 -18.49 -8.24 7.46
C ILE A 87 -19.73 -7.44 7.04
N ALA A 88 -20.93 -7.84 7.50
CA ALA A 88 -22.16 -7.13 7.15
C ALA A 88 -22.15 -5.66 7.58
N GLU A 89 -21.65 -5.35 8.78
CA GLU A 89 -21.55 -3.97 9.26
C GLU A 89 -20.51 -3.18 8.47
N LEU A 90 -19.32 -3.75 8.20
CA LEU A 90 -18.32 -3.11 7.33
C LEU A 90 -18.88 -2.75 5.95
N ASN A 91 -19.63 -3.66 5.34
CA ASN A 91 -20.24 -3.46 4.02
C ASN A 91 -21.33 -2.39 4.07
N ALA A 92 -22.14 -2.38 5.13
CA ALA A 92 -23.16 -1.37 5.36
C ALA A 92 -22.57 0.04 5.53
N MET A 93 -21.43 0.15 6.24
CA MET A 93 -20.70 1.42 6.40
C MET A 93 -19.91 1.83 5.16
N ARG A 94 -19.80 0.94 4.16
CA ARG A 94 -18.90 1.07 3.02
C ARG A 94 -17.45 1.34 3.45
N PHE A 95 -16.98 0.60 4.44
CA PHE A 95 -15.66 0.82 5.03
C PHE A 95 -14.55 0.64 3.99
N GLY A 96 -13.67 1.65 3.87
CA GLY A 96 -12.65 1.72 2.82
C GLY A 96 -13.20 2.01 1.41
N GLY A 97 -14.48 2.39 1.30
CA GLY A 97 -15.15 2.70 0.04
C GLY A 97 -15.73 1.48 -0.69
N PHE A 98 -15.55 0.27 -0.15
CA PHE A 98 -16.03 -0.98 -0.75
C PHE A 98 -17.40 -1.39 -0.21
N GLY A 99 -18.17 -2.11 -1.03
CA GLY A 99 -19.41 -2.76 -0.61
C GLY A 99 -19.58 -4.00 -1.47
N ASP A 100 -19.21 -5.15 -0.91
CA ASP A 100 -19.34 -6.49 -1.50
C ASP A 100 -20.61 -7.22 -1.03
#